data_AF-A0A1H3BLL7-F1
#
_entry.id   AF-A0A1H3BLL7-F1
#
_cell.length_a   1.000
_cell.length_b   1.000
_cell.length_c   1.000
_cell.angle_alpha   90.00
_cell.angle_beta   90.00
_cell.angle_gamma   90.00
#
_symmetry.space_group_name_H-M   'P 1'
#
loop_
_entity.id
_entity.type
_entity.pdbx_description
1 polymer ?
#
loop_
_entity_poly.entity_id
_entity_poly.type
_entity_poly.pdbx_seq_one_letter_code
_entity_poly.pdbx_strand_id
1 'polypeptide(L)' 'MPWEQFMCAKLDELAVVGNRVRLGKLELVIRDIRDDKITRVGLRIPTHLE' A
#
# COMPACT_ATOMS: atom_id res chain seq x y z
N MET A 1 4.70 -4.93 13.58
CA MET A 1 4.43 -5.68 12.34
C MET A 1 5.00 -4.86 11.17
N PRO A 2 5.84 -5.41 10.28
CA PRO A 2 6.39 -4.68 9.14
C PRO A 2 5.29 -4.27 8.15
N TRP A 3 5.45 -3.13 7.48
CA TRP A 3 4.48 -2.62 6.50
C TRP A 3 4.17 -3.61 5.37
N GLU A 4 5.17 -4.38 4.96
CA GLU A 4 5.04 -5.43 3.95
C GLU A 4 3.98 -6.48 4.34
N GLN A 5 4.10 -7.04 5.55
CA GLN A 5 3.17 -8.06 6.05
C GLN A 5 1.75 -7.51 6.18
N PHE A 6 1.63 -6.24 6.60
CA PHE A 6 0.36 -5.55 6.66
C PHE A 6 -0.28 -5.38 5.27
N MET A 7 0.51 -4.97 4.27
CA MET A 7 0.04 -4.77 2.90
C MET A 7 -0.39 -6.10 2.27
N CYS A 8 0.42 -7.16 2.38
CA CYS A 8 0.08 -8.47 1.85
C CYS A 8 -1.17 -9.07 2.51
N ALA A 9 -1.39 -8.84 3.81
CA ALA A 9 -2.60 -9.30 4.49
C ALA A 9 -3.88 -8.54 4.09
N LYS A 10 -3.74 -7.37 3.44
CA LYS A 10 -4.85 -6.53 2.97
C LYS A 10 -5.11 -6.63 1.48
N LEU A 11 -4.21 -7.25 0.74
CA LEU A 11 -4.36 -7.53 -0.68
C LEU A 11 -4.80 -8.98 -0.80
N ASP A 12 -5.97 -9.23 -1.38
CA ASP A 12 -6.48 -10.58 -1.65
C ASP A 12 -5.70 -11.29 -2.80
N GLU A 13 -4.75 -10.57 -3.41
CA GLU A 13 -3.97 -10.99 -4.57
C GLU A 13 -2.47 -10.72 -4.35
N LEU A 14 -1.63 -11.24 -5.25
CA LEU A 14 -0.20 -10.97 -5.29
C LEU A 14 0.05 -9.46 -5.36
N ALA A 15 0.92 -8.97 -4.47
CA ALA A 15 1.27 -7.57 -4.40
C ALA A 15 1.99 -7.09 -5.67
N VAL A 16 1.45 -6.06 -6.31
CA VAL A 16 2.04 -5.40 -7.48
C VAL A 16 2.22 -3.90 -7.25
N VAL A 17 3.21 -3.30 -7.92
CA VAL A 17 3.42 -1.85 -7.88
C VAL A 17 2.16 -1.13 -8.34
N GLY A 18 1.71 -0.14 -7.57
CA GLY A 18 0.48 0.60 -7.83
C GLY A 18 -0.76 0.03 -7.11
N ASN A 19 -0.69 -1.17 -6.52
CA ASN A 19 -1.75 -1.63 -5.62
C ASN A 19 -1.96 -0.66 -4.48
N ARG A 20 -3.21 -0.59 -4.01
CA ARG A 20 -3.65 0.40 -3.02
C ARG A 20 -4.45 -0.25 -1.92
N VAL A 21 -4.15 0.13 -0.69
CA VAL A 21 -4.89 -0.30 0.50
C VAL A 21 -5.48 0.94 1.16
N ARG A 22 -6.80 1.00 1.27
CA ARG A 22 -7.50 2.11 1.92
C ARG A 22 -7.66 1.85 3.42
N LEU A 23 -7.27 2.84 4.22
CA LEU A 23 -7.38 2.86 5.68
C LEU A 23 -8.15 4.10 6.11
N GLY A 24 -9.48 4.00 6.03
CA GLY A 24 -10.37 5.13 6.24
C GLY A 24 -10.08 6.25 5.23
N LYS A 25 -9.63 7.40 5.72
CA LYS A 25 -9.27 8.57 4.91
C LYS A 25 -7.85 8.50 4.32
N LEU A 26 -7.07 7.47 4.61
CA LEU A 26 -5.72 7.31 4.07
C LEU A 26 -5.70 6.22 3.00
N GLU A 27 -4.82 6.37 2.03
CA GLU A 27 -4.59 5.37 0.97
C GLU A 27 -3.08 5.06 0.93
N LEU A 28 -2.71 3.82 1.23
CA LEU A 28 -1.35 3.32 1.05
C LEU A 28 -1.19 2.80 -0.37
N VAL A 29 -0.08 3.11 -1.02
CA VAL A 29 0.19 2.72 -2.41
C VAL A 29 1.56 2.05 -2.48
N ILE A 30 1.63 0.86 -3.06
CA ILE A 30 2.93 0.21 -3.33
C ILE A 30 3.67 1.02 -4.41
N ARG A 31 4.90 1.44 -4.11
CA ARG A 31 5.73 2.27 -4.99
C ARG A 31 6.95 1.54 -5.55
N ASP A 32 7.44 0.52 -4.86
CA ASP A 32 8.56 -0.30 -5.31
C ASP A 32 8.47 -1.71 -4.71
N ILE A 33 8.85 -2.70 -5.52
CA ILE A 33 8.98 -4.11 -5.13
C ILE A 33 10.33 -4.60 -5.66
N ARG A 34 11.11 -5.27 -4.82
CA ARG A 34 12.37 -5.90 -5.20
C ARG A 34 12.48 -7.26 -4.55
N ASP A 35 12.91 -8.26 -5.31
CA ASP A 35 13.08 -9.64 -4.82
C ASP A 35 11.83 -10.15 -4.08
N ASP A 36 10.66 -9.91 -4.69
CA ASP A 36 9.32 -10.22 -4.15
C ASP A 36 8.96 -9.54 -2.82
N LYS A 37 9.72 -8.52 -2.43
CA LYS A 37 9.48 -7.75 -1.21
C LYS A 37 9.04 -6.33 -1.49
N ILE A 38 8.06 -5.86 -0.73
CA ILE A 38 7.63 -4.46 -0.79
C ILE A 38 8.69 -3.60 -0.12
N THR A 39 9.47 -2.87 -0.91
CA THR A 39 10.56 -2.02 -0.42
C THR A 39 10.13 -0.58 -0.18
N ARG A 40 9.05 -0.12 -0.85
CA ARG A 40 8.55 1.25 -0.70
C ARG A 40 7.03 1.31 -0.76
N VAL A 41 6.45 1.95 0.25
CA VAL A 41 5.02 2.30 0.31
C VAL A 41 4.90 3.82 0.40
N GLY A 42 4.03 4.39 -0.44
CA GLY A 42 3.64 5.79 -0.37
C GLY A 42 2.33 5.97 0.38
N LEU A 43 2.18 7.09 1.08
CA LEU A 43 0.94 7.52 1.69
C LEU A 43 0.26 8.56 0.80
N ARG A 44 -1.05 8.42 0.57
CA ARG A 44 -1.88 9.41 -0.10
C ARG A 44 -3.03 9.79 0.83
N ILE A 45 -3.18 11.10 1.02
CA ILE A 45 -4.30 11.71 1.73
C ILE A 45 -5.19 12.31 0.64
N PRO A 46 -6.44 11.84 0.43
CA PRO A 46 -7.37 12.47 -0.47
C PRO A 46 -7.65 13.89 0.04
N THR A 47 -7.21 14.90 -0.71
CA THR A 47 -7.38 16.31 -0.34
C THR A 47 -8.72 16.88 -0.81
N HIS A 48 -9.74 16.03 -0.99
CA HIS A 48 -11.11 16.53 -1.09
C HIS A 48 -11.54 16.92 0.33
N LEU A 49 -11.10 18.12 0.73
CA LEU A 49 -11.72 18.89 1.80
C LEU A 49 -13.04 19.38 1.21
N GLU A 50 -14.13 18.66 1.51
CA GLU A 50 -15.46 19.27 1.52
C GLU A 50 -15.56 20.24 2.69
#